data_AF-K9ZRD8-F1
#
_entry.id   AF-K9ZRD8-F1
#
_cell.length_a   1.000
_cell.length_b   1.000
_cell.length_c   1.000
_cell.angle_alpha   90.00
_cell.angle_beta   90.00
_cell.angle_gamma   90.00
#
_symmetry.space_group_name_H-M   'P 1'
#
loop_
_entity.id
_entity.type
_entity.pdbx_description
1 polymer ?
#
loop_
_entity_poly.entity_id
_entity_poly.type
_entity_poly.pdbx_seq_one_letter_code
_entity_poly.pdbx_strand_id
1 'polypeptide(L)'
;MKLKSYEHGWLLPELLNLDDKYQGRWEQWRWTIETGEIPKDIPHTEFLDLGNPQALQMVKNCLQAIPQGSWGSHSRFIPYFTDYLLYALGHPSITTNPPEPEGCAGAENRLVKALELKLLITCPFDYLGHLLAIEGYGKSKAKFYPTPIWTARAMAVTAVSSATAAPPFHVYEPAMGTGRLALEMSNYAVSLTGWEWDVLLIKIASLNFMLYAPYFGLPIPSLGGDLVIGNTLTGRGISFIRPNLTYEITPSIPQHQPSNNLVINGIKYEKNQTGNQLQGSLF
;
A
#
# COMPACT_ATOMS: atom_id res chain seq x y z
N MET A 1 12.31 30.86 11.04
CA MET A 1 11.41 30.55 9.91
C MET A 1 10.81 29.18 10.17
N LYS A 2 9.54 29.09 10.58
CA LYS A 2 8.88 27.79 10.74
C LYS A 2 8.66 27.24 9.33
N LEU A 3 9.35 26.15 8.98
CA LEU A 3 9.06 25.42 7.76
C LEU A 3 7.61 24.92 7.85
N LYS A 4 6.83 25.16 6.79
CA LYS A 4 5.47 24.62 6.67
C LYS A 4 5.61 23.09 6.79
N SER A 5 4.96 22.46 7.77
CA SER A 5 4.98 21.00 7.82
C SER A 5 4.32 20.48 6.56
N TYR A 6 4.86 19.41 5.98
CA TYR A 6 4.21 18.80 4.84
C TYR A 6 2.89 18.17 5.30
N GLU A 7 1.85 18.36 4.50
CA GLU A 7 0.52 17.82 4.80
C GLU A 7 0.45 16.33 4.42
N HIS A 8 -0.48 15.57 5.00
CA HIS A 8 -0.70 14.18 4.63
C HIS A 8 -0.98 14.06 3.13
N GLY A 9 -0.32 13.13 2.44
CA GLY A 9 -0.49 12.97 0.99
C GLY A 9 0.25 13.95 0.11
N TRP A 10 1.16 14.78 0.64
CA TRP A 10 1.88 15.79 -0.15
C TRP A 10 2.68 15.23 -1.35
N LEU A 11 3.09 13.96 -1.30
CA LEU A 11 3.87 13.29 -2.35
C LEU A 11 2.97 12.55 -3.36
N LEU A 12 1.69 12.34 -3.04
CA LEU A 12 0.74 11.62 -3.90
C LEU A 12 0.62 12.24 -5.30
N PRO A 13 0.51 13.58 -5.49
CA PRO A 13 0.43 14.15 -6.83
C PRO A 13 1.65 13.84 -7.71
N GLU A 14 2.84 13.75 -7.12
CA GLU A 14 4.06 13.36 -7.85
C GLU A 14 4.02 11.88 -8.23
N LEU A 15 3.59 11.00 -7.33
CA LEU A 15 3.37 9.58 -7.62
C LEU A 15 2.43 9.40 -8.81
N LEU A 16 1.26 10.06 -8.81
CA LEU A 16 0.28 9.93 -9.89
C LEU A 16 0.85 10.41 -11.24
N ASN A 17 1.56 11.54 -11.26
CA ASN A 17 2.19 12.07 -12.47
C ASN A 17 3.31 11.15 -13.00
N LEU A 18 4.06 10.50 -12.12
CA LEU A 18 5.07 9.52 -12.51
C LEU A 18 4.43 8.22 -13.00
N ASP A 19 3.42 7.70 -12.30
CA ASP A 19 2.68 6.50 -12.70
C ASP A 19 2.08 6.64 -14.09
N ASP A 20 1.39 7.75 -14.37
CA ASP A 20 0.78 8.04 -15.69
C ASP A 20 1.81 7.98 -16.84
N LYS A 21 3.10 8.18 -16.55
CA LYS A 21 4.18 8.14 -17.55
C LYS A 21 4.86 6.79 -17.69
N TYR A 22 4.83 5.96 -16.64
CA TYR A 22 5.72 4.81 -16.53
C TYR A 22 5.01 3.48 -16.26
N GLN A 23 3.86 3.48 -15.58
CA GLN A 23 3.18 2.26 -15.15
C GLN A 23 1.69 2.24 -15.51
N GLY A 24 0.98 3.36 -15.39
CA GLY A 24 -0.45 3.51 -15.70
C GLY A 24 -1.40 2.78 -14.76
N ARG A 25 -0.92 2.26 -13.63
CA ARG A 25 -1.74 1.46 -12.70
C ARG A 25 -2.65 2.34 -11.85
N TRP A 26 -2.17 3.51 -11.45
CA TRP A 26 -3.00 4.51 -10.79
C TRP A 26 -4.01 5.14 -11.75
N GLU A 27 -3.64 5.34 -13.02
CA GLU A 27 -4.59 5.77 -14.05
C GLU A 27 -5.75 4.79 -14.18
N GLN A 28 -5.46 3.50 -14.32
CA GLN A 28 -6.49 2.46 -14.38
C GLN A 28 -7.32 2.38 -13.09
N TRP A 29 -6.68 2.52 -11.93
CA TRP A 29 -7.39 2.53 -10.65
C TRP A 29 -8.38 3.70 -10.56
N ARG A 30 -8.00 4.90 -11.02
CA ARG A 30 -8.91 6.06 -11.08
C ARG A 30 -10.06 5.81 -12.05
N TRP A 31 -9.78 5.27 -13.23
CA TRP A 31 -10.82 4.87 -14.19
C TRP A 31 -11.82 3.89 -13.58
N THR A 32 -11.35 2.92 -12.77
CA THR A 32 -12.21 1.95 -12.08
C THR A 32 -13.12 2.63 -11.05
N ILE A 33 -12.62 3.63 -10.33
CA ILE A 33 -13.44 4.41 -9.39
C ILE A 33 -14.52 5.19 -10.13
N GLU A 34 -14.15 5.84 -11.22
CA GLU A 34 -15.04 6.71 -12.00
C GLU A 34 -16.15 5.92 -12.70
N THR A 35 -15.84 4.73 -13.21
CA THR A 35 -16.78 3.89 -13.97
C THR A 35 -17.53 2.88 -13.09
N GLY A 36 -16.92 2.44 -11.99
CA GLY A 36 -17.39 1.30 -11.21
C GLY A 36 -17.20 -0.05 -11.91
N GLU A 37 -16.43 -0.09 -13.01
CA GLU A 37 -16.16 -1.31 -13.78
C GLU A 37 -14.82 -1.92 -13.39
N ILE A 38 -14.79 -3.22 -13.10
CA ILE A 38 -13.54 -3.96 -12.90
C ILE A 38 -12.80 -4.04 -14.25
N PRO A 39 -11.51 -3.66 -14.33
CA PRO A 39 -10.77 -3.71 -15.59
C PRO A 39 -10.63 -5.16 -16.08
N LYS A 40 -10.59 -5.34 -17.40
CA LYS A 40 -10.36 -6.66 -18.00
C LYS A 40 -8.89 -7.09 -17.93
N ASP A 41 -7.99 -6.14 -18.09
CA ASP A 41 -6.54 -6.34 -18.05
C ASP A 41 -5.93 -5.30 -17.11
N ILE A 42 -4.84 -5.61 -16.41
CA ILE A 42 -4.12 -4.67 -15.55
C ILE A 42 -2.80 -4.29 -16.24
N PRO A 43 -2.39 -3.00 -16.26
CA PRO A 43 -1.07 -2.61 -16.74
C PRO A 43 0.00 -3.38 -15.97
N HIS A 44 0.83 -4.10 -16.72
CA HIS A 44 1.78 -5.04 -16.15
C HIS A 44 3.03 -4.30 -15.65
N THR A 45 3.36 -4.44 -14.37
CA THR A 45 4.62 -3.97 -13.80
C THR A 45 5.68 -5.06 -13.92
N GLU A 46 6.80 -4.75 -14.56
CA GLU A 46 7.99 -5.63 -14.56
C GLU A 46 8.87 -5.33 -13.34
N PHE A 47 8.70 -6.09 -12.27
CA PHE A 47 9.54 -5.95 -11.08
C PHE A 47 10.96 -6.48 -11.33
N LEU A 48 11.96 -5.76 -10.84
CA LEU A 48 13.36 -6.13 -11.06
C LEU A 48 13.76 -7.38 -10.27
N ASP A 49 14.58 -8.26 -10.87
CA ASP A 49 15.11 -9.44 -10.15
C ASP A 49 16.05 -9.06 -9.01
N LEU A 50 16.80 -7.97 -9.21
CA LEU A 50 17.70 -7.34 -8.24
C LEU A 50 17.41 -5.85 -8.18
N GLY A 51 17.57 -5.24 -7.00
CA GLY A 51 17.35 -3.81 -6.84
C GLY A 51 18.28 -2.99 -7.73
N ASN A 52 17.74 -1.96 -8.38
CA ASN A 52 18.55 -1.05 -9.18
C ASN A 52 19.61 -0.37 -8.27
N PRO A 53 20.91 -0.35 -8.65
CA PRO A 53 21.96 0.19 -7.79
C PRO A 53 21.76 1.65 -7.40
N GLN A 54 21.25 2.50 -8.30
CA GLN A 54 21.00 3.91 -8.04
C GLN A 54 19.83 4.09 -7.08
N ALA A 55 18.72 3.40 -7.31
CA ALA A 55 17.57 3.43 -6.41
C ALA A 55 17.92 2.88 -5.02
N LEU A 56 18.69 1.79 -4.96
CA LEU A 56 19.17 1.23 -3.69
C LEU A 56 20.08 2.20 -2.94
N GLN A 57 20.97 2.89 -3.66
CA GLN A 57 21.83 3.92 -3.07
C GLN A 57 21.02 5.12 -2.59
N MET A 58 20.02 5.57 -3.35
CA MET A 58 19.11 6.64 -2.94
C MET A 58 18.37 6.26 -1.66
N VAL A 59 17.80 5.05 -1.56
CA VAL A 59 17.12 4.59 -0.33
C VAL A 59 18.08 4.55 0.84
N LYS A 60 19.33 4.09 0.64
CA LYS A 60 20.37 4.15 1.68
C LYS A 60 20.71 5.58 2.09
N ASN A 61 20.80 6.50 1.13
CA ASN A 61 21.06 7.92 1.40
C ASN A 61 19.90 8.54 2.21
N CYS A 62 18.65 8.20 1.91
CA CYS A 62 17.49 8.59 2.71
C CYS A 62 17.62 8.10 4.16
N LEU A 63 17.95 6.82 4.36
CA LEU A 63 18.14 6.27 5.71
C LEU A 63 19.31 6.93 6.46
N GLN A 64 20.39 7.25 5.75
CA GLN A 64 21.55 7.98 6.28
C GLN A 64 21.25 9.45 6.59
N ALA A 65 20.29 10.04 5.88
CA ALA A 65 19.88 11.42 6.07
C ALA A 65 18.99 11.60 7.31
N ILE A 66 18.48 10.53 7.92
CA ILE A 66 17.62 10.61 9.11
C ILE A 66 18.40 11.08 10.36
N PRO A 67 19.50 10.45 10.79
CA PRO A 67 20.27 10.93 11.93
C PRO A 67 21.05 12.23 11.63
N GLN A 68 21.32 13.03 12.67
CA GLN A 68 22.29 14.13 12.58
C GLN A 68 23.74 13.66 12.78
N GLY A 69 24.13 12.53 12.20
CA GLY A 69 25.48 11.94 12.37
C GLY A 69 25.60 10.51 11.83
N SER A 70 26.81 9.95 11.86
CA SER A 70 27.17 8.73 11.09
C SER A 70 27.28 7.44 11.91
N TRP A 71 26.52 7.27 13.00
CA TRP A 71 26.72 6.13 13.92
C TRP A 71 25.56 5.13 13.93
N GLY A 72 25.86 3.88 13.57
CA GLY A 72 24.97 2.71 13.71
C GLY A 72 24.42 2.17 12.38
N SER A 73 23.75 1.02 12.45
CA SER A 73 23.04 0.45 11.31
C SER A 73 21.87 1.36 10.90
N HIS A 74 21.80 1.69 9.62
CA HIS A 74 20.76 2.55 9.07
C HIS A 74 19.39 1.85 8.99
N SER A 75 19.33 0.51 9.01
CA SER A 75 18.06 -0.22 8.99
C SER A 75 17.19 0.04 10.21
N ARG A 76 17.77 0.48 11.33
CA ARG A 76 17.00 0.87 12.52
C ARG A 76 16.00 2.00 12.25
N PHE A 77 16.22 2.77 11.17
CA PHE A 77 15.36 3.87 10.74
C PHE A 77 14.33 3.47 9.68
N ILE A 78 14.35 2.22 9.18
CA ILE A 78 13.35 1.72 8.24
C ILE A 78 11.92 1.88 8.77
N PRO A 79 11.60 1.61 10.06
CA PRO A 79 10.25 1.84 10.57
C PRO A 79 9.78 3.29 10.40
N TYR A 80 10.59 4.26 10.83
CA TYR A 80 10.27 5.68 10.68
C TYR A 80 10.18 6.10 9.20
N PHE A 81 11.13 5.66 8.37
CA PHE A 81 11.13 5.98 6.95
C PHE A 81 9.90 5.40 6.22
N THR A 82 9.48 4.19 6.59
CA THR A 82 8.29 3.54 6.04
C THR A 82 7.03 4.33 6.42
N ASP A 83 6.87 4.67 7.70
CA ASP A 83 5.74 5.48 8.18
C ASP A 83 5.72 6.86 7.52
N TYR A 84 6.89 7.47 7.35
CA TYR A 84 7.03 8.77 6.69
C TYR A 84 6.59 8.72 5.23
N LEU A 85 6.99 7.68 4.48
CA LEU A 85 6.55 7.52 3.09
C LEU A 85 5.07 7.20 2.99
N LEU A 86 4.51 6.37 3.87
CA LEU A 86 3.06 6.12 3.93
C LEU A 86 2.28 7.40 4.23
N TYR A 87 2.75 8.23 5.16
CA TYR A 87 2.20 9.55 5.43
C TYR A 87 2.28 10.47 4.20
N ALA A 88 3.46 10.55 3.58
CA ALA A 88 3.71 11.39 2.41
C ALA A 88 2.85 10.98 1.21
N LEU A 89 2.60 9.68 1.02
CA LEU A 89 1.76 9.13 -0.05
C LEU A 89 0.26 9.14 0.29
N GLY A 90 -0.13 9.58 1.49
CA GLY A 90 -1.54 9.73 1.84
C GLY A 90 -2.21 8.43 2.27
N HIS A 91 -1.45 7.42 2.71
CA HIS A 91 -2.03 6.15 3.15
C HIS A 91 -2.90 6.37 4.41
N PRO A 92 -4.12 5.82 4.46
CA PRO A 92 -5.09 6.15 5.53
C PRO A 92 -4.74 5.55 6.89
N SER A 93 -3.79 4.60 6.96
CA SER A 93 -3.33 4.07 8.25
C SER A 93 -2.35 4.98 9.00
N ILE A 94 -1.77 5.99 8.33
CA ILE A 94 -0.82 6.95 8.91
C ILE A 94 -1.28 8.36 8.54
N THR A 95 -2.24 8.90 9.29
CA THR A 95 -2.85 10.22 9.02
C THR A 95 -2.13 11.39 9.70
N THR A 96 -1.23 11.09 10.64
CA THR A 96 -0.38 12.07 11.32
C THR A 96 1.07 11.87 10.92
N ASN A 97 1.82 12.97 10.81
CA ASN A 97 3.25 12.91 10.50
C ASN A 97 3.94 12.11 11.61
N PRO A 98 4.66 11.01 11.32
CA PRO A 98 5.29 10.21 12.35
C PRO A 98 6.30 11.05 13.15
N PRO A 99 6.39 10.87 14.47
CA PRO A 99 7.36 11.58 15.27
C PRO A 99 8.78 11.20 14.84
N GLU A 100 9.64 12.19 14.67
CA GLU A 100 11.04 11.96 14.35
C GLU A 100 11.70 11.16 15.49
N PRO A 101 12.60 10.21 15.19
CA PRO A 101 13.33 9.48 16.21
C PRO A 101 14.14 10.44 17.10
N GLU A 102 14.40 10.02 18.34
CA GLU A 102 15.20 10.82 19.27
C GLU A 102 16.56 11.21 18.67
N GLY A 103 16.95 12.47 18.82
CA GLY A 103 18.19 13.02 18.26
C GLY A 103 18.19 13.21 16.74
N CYS A 104 17.06 13.00 16.05
CA CYS A 104 16.96 13.10 14.59
C CYS A 104 16.24 14.36 14.10
N ALA A 105 16.15 15.41 14.92
CA ALA A 105 15.43 16.65 14.61
C ALA A 105 15.67 17.17 13.17
N GLY A 106 14.60 17.46 12.43
CA GLY A 106 14.64 17.90 11.03
C GLY A 106 14.96 16.80 10.01
N ALA A 107 14.78 15.53 10.37
CA ALA A 107 14.89 14.38 9.47
C ALA A 107 13.98 14.53 8.26
N GLU A 108 12.74 15.01 8.44
CA GLU A 108 11.80 15.27 7.34
C GLU A 108 12.42 16.16 6.25
N ASN A 109 13.05 17.27 6.63
CA ASN A 109 13.66 18.20 5.67
C ASN A 109 14.84 17.60 4.92
N ARG A 110 15.56 16.66 5.53
CA ARG A 110 16.67 15.96 4.88
C ARG A 110 16.15 14.85 3.97
N LEU A 111 15.08 14.17 4.36
CA LEU A 111 14.40 13.16 3.55
C LEU A 111 13.82 13.74 2.26
N VAL A 112 13.13 14.89 2.32
CA VAL A 112 12.59 15.55 1.12
C VAL A 112 13.69 15.86 0.09
N LYS A 113 14.90 16.17 0.55
CA LYS A 113 16.04 16.47 -0.34
C LYS A 113 16.72 15.21 -0.89
N ALA A 114 16.65 14.10 -0.15
CA ALA A 114 17.33 12.86 -0.49
C ALA A 114 16.45 11.93 -1.33
N LEU A 115 15.12 12.00 -1.19
CA LEU A 115 14.18 11.12 -1.86
C LEU A 115 14.03 11.50 -3.34
N GLU A 116 14.30 10.52 -4.21
CA GLU A 116 14.01 10.62 -5.64
C GLU A 116 12.90 9.62 -5.98
N LEU A 117 11.63 10.04 -5.85
CA LEU A 117 10.48 9.15 -6.07
C LEU A 117 10.51 8.50 -7.46
N LYS A 118 10.94 9.25 -8.48
CA LYS A 118 11.09 8.76 -9.85
C LYS A 118 11.89 7.46 -9.92
N LEU A 119 12.98 7.31 -9.15
CA LEU A 119 13.79 6.09 -9.16
C LEU A 119 12.99 4.88 -8.67
N LEU A 120 12.13 5.04 -7.67
CA LEU A 120 11.27 3.95 -7.20
C LEU A 120 10.26 3.55 -8.29
N ILE A 121 9.64 4.52 -8.97
CA ILE A 121 8.64 4.26 -10.00
C ILE A 121 9.24 3.66 -11.28
N THR A 122 10.42 4.12 -11.72
CA THR A 122 11.06 3.61 -12.93
C THR A 122 11.87 2.33 -12.69
N CYS A 123 12.11 1.95 -11.44
CA CYS A 123 12.84 0.74 -11.07
C CYS A 123 12.06 -0.03 -9.99
N PRO A 124 10.88 -0.57 -10.31
CA PRO A 124 9.98 -1.17 -9.34
C PRO A 124 10.62 -2.40 -8.68
N PHE A 125 10.74 -2.34 -7.36
CA PHE A 125 11.36 -3.38 -6.55
C PHE A 125 11.01 -3.19 -5.07
N ASP A 126 11.04 -4.28 -4.30
CA ASP A 126 10.95 -4.25 -2.84
C ASP A 126 12.32 -3.89 -2.21
N TYR A 127 12.63 -2.59 -2.20
CA TYR A 127 13.92 -2.08 -1.70
C TYR A 127 14.07 -2.25 -0.19
N LEU A 128 13.03 -1.97 0.59
CA LEU A 128 13.10 -2.05 2.05
C LEU A 128 13.17 -3.50 2.54
N GLY A 129 12.38 -4.42 1.97
CA GLY A 129 12.50 -5.83 2.28
C GLY A 129 13.86 -6.41 1.89
N HIS A 130 14.43 -5.97 0.77
CA HIS A 130 15.79 -6.35 0.38
C HIS A 130 16.84 -5.88 1.38
N LEU A 131 16.78 -4.62 1.83
CA LEU A 131 17.70 -4.09 2.84
C LEU A 131 17.57 -4.82 4.18
N LEU A 132 16.34 -5.10 4.63
CA LEU A 132 16.11 -5.88 5.86
C LEU A 132 16.73 -7.29 5.77
N ALA A 133 16.61 -7.95 4.61
CA ALA A 133 17.16 -9.28 4.42
C ALA A 133 18.70 -9.28 4.45
N ILE A 134 19.35 -8.31 3.78
CA ILE A 134 20.81 -8.18 3.78
C ILE A 134 21.35 -7.90 5.19
N GLU A 135 20.66 -7.07 5.97
CA GLU A 135 21.07 -6.76 7.34
C GLU A 135 20.70 -7.85 8.37
N GLY A 136 20.15 -8.99 7.91
CA GLY A 136 19.89 -10.14 8.77
C GLY A 136 18.69 -9.97 9.69
N TYR A 137 17.71 -9.13 9.34
CA TYR A 137 16.48 -8.93 10.11
C TYR A 137 15.76 -10.27 10.41
N GLY A 138 15.74 -11.18 9.43
CA GLY A 138 15.16 -12.51 9.57
C GLY A 138 15.87 -13.43 10.57
N LYS A 139 17.17 -13.21 10.83
CA LYS A 139 17.97 -14.03 11.77
C LYS A 139 17.75 -13.67 13.23
N SER A 140 17.31 -12.43 13.50
CA SER A 140 17.26 -11.89 14.86
C SER A 140 15.85 -11.76 15.44
N LYS A 141 14.83 -11.52 14.60
CA LYS A 141 13.48 -11.17 15.08
C LYS A 141 12.34 -11.83 14.30
N ALA A 142 12.32 -11.69 12.97
CA ALA A 142 11.08 -11.88 12.21
C ALA A 142 10.95 -13.23 11.48
N LYS A 143 12.00 -14.07 11.44
CA LYS A 143 12.09 -15.23 10.52
C LYS A 143 11.69 -14.85 9.08
N PHE A 144 11.99 -13.61 8.70
CA PHE A 144 11.67 -13.02 7.41
C PHE A 144 12.72 -13.43 6.36
N TYR A 145 12.25 -14.05 5.30
CA TYR A 145 13.06 -14.43 4.14
C TYR A 145 12.26 -14.01 2.89
N PRO A 146 12.61 -12.89 2.24
CA PRO A 146 11.85 -12.46 1.08
C PRO A 146 12.02 -13.48 -0.04
N THR A 147 10.91 -13.96 -0.59
CA THR A 147 10.90 -14.79 -1.79
C THR A 147 11.69 -14.07 -2.89
N PRO A 148 12.68 -14.71 -3.53
CA PRO A 148 13.35 -14.09 -4.68
C PRO A 148 12.34 -13.74 -5.77
N ILE A 149 12.53 -12.61 -6.44
CA ILE A 149 11.54 -12.07 -7.40
C ILE A 149 11.25 -13.09 -8.52
N TRP A 150 12.27 -13.75 -9.08
CA TRP A 150 12.07 -14.78 -10.10
C TRP A 150 11.19 -15.94 -9.62
N THR A 151 11.32 -16.35 -8.35
CA THR A 151 10.47 -17.38 -7.76
C THR A 151 9.05 -16.87 -7.58
N ALA A 152 8.89 -15.63 -7.09
CA ALA A 152 7.59 -14.99 -6.95
C ALA A 152 6.87 -14.87 -8.31
N ARG A 153 7.57 -14.43 -9.35
CA ARG A 153 7.06 -14.34 -10.72
C ARG A 153 6.61 -15.69 -11.26
N ALA A 154 7.44 -16.73 -11.10
CA ALA A 154 7.10 -18.09 -11.53
C ALA A 154 5.86 -18.63 -10.81
N MET A 155 5.75 -18.40 -9.49
CA MET A 155 4.56 -18.75 -8.71
C MET A 155 3.32 -18.01 -9.22
N ALA A 156 3.44 -16.70 -9.50
CA ALA A 156 2.33 -15.90 -9.98
C ALA A 156 1.81 -16.35 -11.34
N VAL A 157 2.71 -16.54 -12.31
CA VAL A 157 2.35 -17.05 -13.64
C VAL A 157 1.71 -18.43 -13.55
N THR A 158 2.23 -19.31 -12.69
CA THR A 158 1.66 -20.66 -12.50
C THR A 158 0.25 -20.60 -11.90
N ALA A 159 0.03 -19.73 -10.90
CA ALA A 159 -1.26 -19.56 -10.26
C ALA A 159 -2.32 -19.06 -11.26
N VAL A 160 -1.98 -18.07 -12.08
CA VAL A 160 -2.85 -17.56 -13.15
C VAL A 160 -3.13 -18.62 -14.20
N SER A 161 -2.10 -19.31 -14.67
CA SER A 161 -2.22 -20.33 -15.73
C SER A 161 -3.04 -21.54 -15.30
N SER A 162 -3.11 -21.81 -13.99
CA SER A 162 -3.87 -22.92 -13.41
C SER A 162 -5.27 -22.50 -12.95
N ALA A 163 -5.60 -21.21 -12.99
CA ALA A 163 -6.89 -20.70 -12.55
C ALA A 163 -7.99 -21.04 -13.56
N THR A 164 -9.16 -21.43 -13.06
CA THR A 164 -10.35 -21.63 -13.89
C THR A 164 -11.09 -20.32 -14.17
N ALA A 165 -10.87 -19.30 -13.33
CA ALA A 165 -11.42 -17.96 -13.50
C ALA A 165 -10.45 -17.07 -14.31
N ALA A 166 -11.01 -16.23 -15.18
CA ALA A 166 -10.23 -15.22 -15.88
C ALA A 166 -9.80 -14.09 -14.92
N PRO A 167 -8.59 -13.54 -15.06
CA PRO A 167 -8.19 -12.31 -14.39
C PRO A 167 -9.13 -11.12 -14.71
N PRO A 168 -9.18 -10.10 -13.82
CA PRO A 168 -8.47 -10.05 -12.55
C PRO A 168 -9.19 -10.77 -11.41
N PHE A 169 -8.45 -11.46 -10.55
CA PHE A 169 -9.02 -12.26 -9.44
C PHE A 169 -8.62 -11.75 -8.05
N HIS A 170 -9.16 -12.41 -7.01
CA HIS A 170 -8.77 -12.21 -5.63
C HIS A 170 -7.62 -13.14 -5.25
N VAL A 171 -6.61 -12.62 -4.56
CA VAL A 171 -5.45 -13.42 -4.11
C VAL A 171 -5.41 -13.56 -2.60
N TYR A 172 -4.93 -14.72 -2.14
CA TYR A 172 -4.69 -15.00 -0.73
C TYR A 172 -3.21 -15.25 -0.49
N GLU A 173 -2.61 -14.53 0.46
CA GLU A 173 -1.20 -14.69 0.81
C GLU A 173 -1.00 -14.81 2.34
N PRO A 174 -0.90 -16.04 2.88
CA PRO A 174 -0.86 -16.28 4.31
C PRO A 174 0.48 -15.96 4.98
N ALA A 175 1.54 -15.68 4.22
CA ALA A 175 2.86 -15.31 4.76
C ALA A 175 3.46 -14.17 3.94
N MET A 176 2.77 -13.03 3.96
CA MET A 176 2.98 -11.94 3.00
C MET A 176 4.35 -11.29 3.11
N GLY A 177 4.95 -11.22 4.31
CA GLY A 177 6.18 -10.46 4.52
C GLY A 177 6.03 -9.03 4.00
N THR A 178 6.97 -8.59 3.17
CA THR A 178 6.96 -7.28 2.50
C THR A 178 6.11 -7.25 1.22
N GLY A 179 5.34 -8.30 0.95
CA GLY A 179 4.40 -8.37 -0.16
C GLY A 179 5.03 -8.70 -1.51
N ARG A 180 6.25 -9.23 -1.56
CA ARG A 180 6.97 -9.44 -2.83
C ARG A 180 6.27 -10.42 -3.79
N LEU A 181 5.70 -11.51 -3.27
CA LEU A 181 4.83 -12.39 -4.06
C LEU A 181 3.52 -11.68 -4.44
N ALA A 182 2.91 -10.95 -3.51
CA ALA A 182 1.72 -10.17 -3.79
C ALA A 182 1.94 -9.13 -4.90
N LEU A 183 3.11 -8.49 -4.99
CA LEU A 183 3.47 -7.58 -6.08
C LEU A 183 3.41 -8.27 -7.45
N GLU A 184 4.02 -9.45 -7.60
CA GLU A 184 3.95 -10.22 -8.84
C GLU A 184 2.51 -10.68 -9.15
N MET A 185 1.77 -11.12 -8.13
CA MET A 185 0.35 -11.48 -8.25
C MET A 185 -0.54 -10.29 -8.64
N SER A 186 -0.16 -9.06 -8.25
CA SER A 186 -0.94 -7.86 -8.51
C SER A 186 -1.12 -7.57 -10.00
N ASN A 187 -0.22 -8.08 -10.86
CA ASN A 187 -0.36 -7.97 -12.31
C ASN A 187 -1.61 -8.70 -12.85
N TYR A 188 -2.29 -9.50 -12.02
CA TYR A 188 -3.45 -10.32 -12.37
C TYR A 188 -4.60 -10.20 -11.38
N ALA A 189 -4.50 -9.31 -10.39
CA ALA A 189 -5.41 -9.27 -9.26
C ALA A 189 -5.76 -7.84 -8.84
N VAL A 190 -7.04 -7.62 -8.54
CA VAL A 190 -7.59 -6.34 -8.05
C VAL A 190 -7.96 -6.39 -6.57
N SER A 191 -7.73 -7.51 -5.89
CA SER A 191 -7.92 -7.62 -4.44
C SER A 191 -7.02 -8.69 -3.81
N LEU A 192 -6.67 -8.47 -2.53
CA LEU A 192 -5.77 -9.32 -1.76
C LEU A 192 -6.30 -9.51 -0.34
N THR A 193 -6.27 -10.74 0.16
CA THR A 193 -6.30 -11.05 1.58
C THR A 193 -4.93 -11.55 1.99
N GLY A 194 -4.22 -10.79 2.82
CA GLY A 194 -2.88 -11.13 3.29
C GLY A 194 -2.82 -11.34 4.80
N TRP A 195 -1.91 -12.19 5.25
CA TRP A 195 -1.53 -12.29 6.66
C TRP A 195 -0.02 -12.14 6.83
N GLU A 196 0.34 -11.41 7.87
CA GLU A 196 1.70 -11.26 8.37
C GLU A 196 1.60 -10.89 9.85
N TRP A 197 2.53 -11.35 10.67
CA TRP A 197 2.53 -11.09 12.11
C TRP A 197 3.43 -9.91 12.48
N ASP A 198 4.48 -9.66 11.69
CA ASP A 198 5.37 -8.52 11.89
C ASP A 198 4.77 -7.25 11.26
N VAL A 199 4.37 -6.32 12.12
CA VAL A 199 3.76 -5.04 11.74
C VAL A 199 4.66 -4.21 10.81
N LEU A 200 5.98 -4.28 10.96
CA LEU A 200 6.90 -3.56 10.07
C LEU A 200 6.81 -4.11 8.65
N LEU A 201 6.73 -5.43 8.50
CA LEU A 201 6.63 -6.08 7.20
C LEU A 201 5.30 -5.74 6.51
N ILE A 202 4.19 -5.72 7.25
CA ILE A 202 2.89 -5.23 6.75
C ILE A 202 3.01 -3.79 6.24
N LYS A 203 3.64 -2.88 7.01
CA LYS A 203 3.81 -1.49 6.61
C LYS A 203 4.65 -1.35 5.33
N ILE A 204 5.70 -2.15 5.20
CA ILE A 204 6.52 -2.18 3.98
C ILE A 204 5.71 -2.75 2.81
N ALA A 205 4.88 -3.78 3.03
CA ALA A 205 3.98 -4.30 2.02
C ALA A 205 2.97 -3.23 1.56
N SER A 206 2.34 -2.52 2.50
CA SER A 206 1.44 -1.39 2.19
C SER A 206 2.14 -0.30 1.39
N LEU A 207 3.40 0.03 1.72
CA LEU A 207 4.18 1.02 0.97
C LEU A 207 4.46 0.51 -0.46
N ASN A 208 4.87 -0.75 -0.60
CA ASN A 208 5.06 -1.39 -1.90
C ASN A 208 3.76 -1.36 -2.73
N PHE A 209 2.60 -1.57 -2.10
CA PHE A 209 1.31 -1.50 -2.78
C PHE A 209 0.92 -0.07 -3.18
N MET A 210 1.18 0.92 -2.33
CA MET A 210 0.99 2.33 -2.70
C MET A 210 1.85 2.71 -3.91
N LEU A 211 3.07 2.20 -4.00
CA LEU A 211 3.97 2.53 -5.10
C LEU A 211 3.60 1.81 -6.40
N TYR A 212 3.17 0.53 -6.33
CA TYR A 212 3.14 -0.35 -7.51
C TYR A 212 1.84 -1.14 -7.72
N ALA A 213 0.96 -1.25 -6.71
CA ALA A 213 -0.25 -2.06 -6.78
C ALA A 213 -1.45 -1.33 -6.12
N PRO A 214 -2.01 -0.29 -6.78
CA PRO A 214 -2.99 0.61 -6.18
C PRO A 214 -4.23 -0.08 -5.62
N TYR A 215 -4.71 -1.14 -6.28
CA TYR A 215 -5.84 -1.94 -5.80
C TYR A 215 -5.61 -2.58 -4.43
N PHE A 216 -4.36 -2.88 -4.08
CA PHE A 216 -4.00 -3.44 -2.77
C PHE A 216 -3.68 -2.34 -1.75
N GLY A 217 -3.12 -1.21 -2.21
CA GLY A 217 -2.77 -0.08 -1.34
C GLY A 217 -4.01 0.73 -0.92
N LEU A 218 -4.91 1.00 -1.86
CA LEU A 218 -6.18 1.69 -1.67
C LEU A 218 -7.32 0.89 -2.35
N PRO A 219 -7.88 -0.14 -1.68
CA PRO A 219 -9.03 -0.87 -2.17
C PRO A 219 -10.22 0.04 -2.49
N ILE A 220 -10.99 -0.29 -3.53
CA ILE A 220 -12.09 0.54 -4.00
C ILE A 220 -13.38 0.19 -3.23
N PRO A 221 -13.94 1.12 -2.42
CA PRO A 221 -15.06 0.82 -1.52
C PRO A 221 -16.34 0.39 -2.26
N SER A 222 -16.62 1.04 -3.38
CA SER A 222 -17.79 0.82 -4.23
C SER A 222 -17.82 -0.58 -4.85
N LEU A 223 -16.67 -1.24 -4.93
CA LEU A 223 -16.52 -2.61 -5.44
C LEU A 223 -16.50 -3.66 -4.31
N GLY A 224 -16.89 -3.28 -3.10
CA GLY A 224 -16.83 -4.17 -1.95
C GLY A 224 -15.44 -4.25 -1.30
N GLY A 225 -14.46 -3.49 -1.80
CA GLY A 225 -13.14 -3.40 -1.21
C GLY A 225 -13.17 -2.71 0.16
N ASP A 226 -12.30 -3.16 1.06
CA ASP A 226 -12.03 -2.51 2.32
C ASP A 226 -10.54 -2.66 2.64
N LEU A 227 -9.94 -1.62 3.21
CA LEU A 227 -8.58 -1.69 3.74
C LEU A 227 -8.71 -2.00 5.23
N VAL A 228 -8.41 -3.24 5.58
CA VAL A 228 -8.55 -3.74 6.93
C VAL A 228 -7.18 -4.14 7.44
N ILE A 229 -6.69 -3.45 8.47
CA ILE A 229 -5.40 -3.78 9.10
C ILE A 229 -5.65 -4.10 10.57
N GLY A 230 -5.11 -5.23 11.03
CA GLY A 230 -5.19 -5.68 12.41
C GLY A 230 -5.73 -7.09 12.53
N ASN A 231 -6.13 -7.49 13.74
CA ASN A 231 -6.61 -8.84 13.99
C ASN A 231 -8.11 -8.94 13.76
N THR A 232 -8.50 -9.18 12.51
CA THR A 232 -9.90 -9.36 12.08
C THR A 232 -10.57 -10.55 12.76
N LEU A 233 -9.83 -11.63 13.07
CA LEU A 233 -10.34 -12.80 13.81
C LEU A 233 -10.76 -12.49 15.25
N THR A 234 -10.32 -11.37 15.81
CA THR A 234 -10.71 -10.93 17.16
C THR A 234 -11.49 -9.62 17.16
N GLY A 235 -11.96 -9.17 15.98
CA GLY A 235 -12.64 -7.88 15.85
C GLY A 235 -11.76 -6.67 16.15
N ARG A 236 -10.43 -6.85 16.23
CA ARG A 236 -9.42 -5.79 16.45
C ARG A 236 -8.77 -5.34 15.15
N GLY A 237 -9.47 -5.53 14.03
CA GLY A 237 -9.12 -4.93 12.75
C GLY A 237 -9.67 -3.51 12.66
N ILE A 238 -8.90 -2.60 12.12
CA ILE A 238 -9.36 -1.26 11.77
C ILE A 238 -9.69 -1.29 10.28
N SER A 239 -10.97 -1.10 9.97
CA SER A 239 -11.40 -0.76 8.62
C SER A 239 -11.16 0.73 8.41
N PHE A 240 -10.31 1.07 7.45
CA PHE A 240 -9.96 2.46 7.16
C PHE A 240 -10.92 3.12 6.18
N ILE A 241 -11.76 2.32 5.51
CA ILE A 241 -12.72 2.78 4.51
C ILE A 241 -14.15 2.72 5.06
N ARG A 242 -14.45 1.75 5.93
CA ARG A 242 -15.75 1.56 6.60
C ARG A 242 -15.54 1.55 8.11
N PRO A 243 -15.19 2.69 8.75
CA PRO A 243 -14.86 2.75 10.17
C PRO A 243 -15.98 2.28 11.12
N ASN A 244 -17.21 2.16 10.62
CA ASN A 244 -18.38 1.66 11.36
C ASN A 244 -18.69 0.17 11.12
N LEU A 245 -17.86 -0.57 10.35
CA LEU A 245 -18.03 -2.01 10.20
C LEU A 245 -17.46 -2.71 11.45
N THR A 246 -18.33 -3.07 12.39
CA THR A 246 -18.00 -4.04 13.43
C THR A 246 -17.96 -5.43 12.78
N TYR A 247 -16.78 -6.07 12.79
CA TYR A 247 -16.66 -7.50 12.49
C TYR A 247 -17.23 -8.29 13.67
N GLU A 248 -18.55 -8.28 13.82
CA GLU A 248 -19.21 -9.23 14.69
C GLU A 248 -19.10 -10.61 14.05
N ILE A 249 -18.37 -11.51 14.70
CA ILE A 249 -18.39 -12.92 14.36
C ILE A 249 -19.74 -13.45 14.84
N THR A 250 -20.79 -13.25 14.05
CA THR A 250 -22.05 -13.97 14.26
C THR A 250 -21.95 -15.28 13.49
N PRO A 251 -22.00 -16.46 14.15
CA PRO A 251 -22.08 -17.72 13.45
C PRO A 251 -23.52 -17.91 12.96
N SER A 252 -23.91 -17.23 11.88
CA SER A 252 -25.12 -17.56 11.13
C SER A 252 -25.18 -16.81 9.81
N ILE A 253 -25.59 -17.55 8.77
CA ILE A 253 -25.86 -17.08 7.41
C ILE A 253 -26.91 -15.95 7.45
N PRO A 254 -26.61 -14.73 6.95
CA PRO A 254 -27.64 -13.71 6.76
C PRO A 254 -28.13 -13.70 5.31
N GLN A 255 -29.45 -13.83 5.14
CA GLN A 255 -30.15 -13.40 3.94
C GLN A 255 -30.10 -11.87 3.87
N HIS A 256 -29.55 -11.33 2.77
CA HIS A 256 -29.42 -9.89 2.59
C HIS A 256 -30.75 -9.29 2.09
N GLN A 257 -31.32 -8.34 2.85
CA GLN A 257 -32.13 -7.27 2.26
C GLN A 257 -31.25 -6.01 2.14
N PRO A 258 -31.31 -5.27 1.01
CA PRO A 258 -30.50 -4.06 0.84
C PRO A 258 -31.10 -2.90 1.63
N SER A 259 -30.28 -2.21 2.43
CA SER A 259 -30.65 -0.95 3.06
C SER A 259 -30.30 0.22 2.14
N ASN A 260 -31.20 1.21 2.07
CA ASN A 260 -31.17 2.30 1.07
C ASN A 260 -30.38 3.55 1.49
N ASN A 261 -29.61 3.51 2.58
CA ASN A 261 -28.94 4.70 3.11
C ASN A 261 -27.44 4.43 3.31
N LEU A 262 -26.59 5.19 2.61
CA LEU A 262 -25.13 5.17 2.75
C LEU A 262 -24.64 6.51 3.29
N VAL A 263 -23.74 6.49 4.27
CA VAL A 263 -23.08 7.70 4.80
C VAL A 263 -21.57 7.52 4.69
N ILE A 264 -20.88 8.46 4.02
CA ILE A 264 -19.42 8.47 3.86
C ILE A 264 -18.91 9.85 4.31
N ASN A 265 -17.97 9.88 5.25
CA ASN A 265 -17.33 11.12 5.76
C ASN A 265 -18.32 12.24 6.15
N GLY A 266 -19.46 11.89 6.76
CA GLY A 266 -20.50 12.85 7.17
C GLY A 266 -21.47 13.25 6.06
N ILE A 267 -21.29 12.78 4.82
CA ILE A 267 -22.17 13.05 3.69
C ILE A 267 -23.12 11.87 3.49
N LYS A 268 -24.43 12.15 3.55
CA LYS A 268 -25.50 11.16 3.37
C LYS A 268 -25.89 11.08 1.90
N TYR A 269 -25.91 9.86 1.35
CA TYR A 269 -26.30 9.58 -0.03
C TYR A 269 -27.60 8.77 -0.03
N GLU A 270 -28.65 9.35 -0.59
CA GLU A 270 -29.95 8.68 -0.80
C GLU A 270 -30.09 8.29 -2.27
N LYS A 271 -30.47 7.04 -2.52
CA LYS A 271 -30.71 6.54 -3.86
C LYS A 271 -32.14 6.91 -4.28
N ASN A 272 -32.30 8.04 -4.98
CA ASN A 272 -33.59 8.38 -5.58
C ASN A 272 -33.89 7.44 -6.77
N GLN A 273 -35.10 6.88 -6.79
CA GLN A 273 -35.53 5.86 -7.76
C GLN A 273 -35.77 6.38 -9.19
N THR A 274 -35.39 7.62 -9.51
CA THR A 274 -35.60 8.19 -10.85
C THR A 274 -34.39 9.00 -11.31
N GLY A 275 -33.53 8.36 -12.12
CA GLY A 275 -32.60 9.03 -13.03
C GLY A 275 -31.27 9.52 -12.42
N ASN A 276 -30.19 9.24 -13.15
CA ASN A 276 -28.81 9.59 -12.80
C ASN A 276 -28.57 11.09 -12.60
N GLN A 277 -28.73 11.61 -11.37
CA GLN A 277 -28.02 12.81 -10.90
C GLN A 277 -27.78 12.71 -9.39
N LEU A 278 -26.52 12.88 -8.97
CA LEU A 278 -26.14 13.11 -7.58
C LEU A 278 -26.19 14.62 -7.32
N GLN A 279 -27.08 15.07 -6.43
CA GLN A 279 -27.03 16.41 -5.84
C GLN A 279 -26.66 16.29 -4.37
N GLY A 280 -25.59 16.98 -3.96
CA GLY A 280 -25.21 17.12 -2.56
C GLY A 280 -25.60 18.50 -2.02
N SER A 281 -26.09 18.55 -0.78
CA SER A 281 -26.21 19.76 0.02
C SER A 281 -25.45 19.57 1.33
N LEU A 282 -24.66 20.58 1.73
CA LEU A 282 -23.92 20.58 2.99
C LEU A 282 -24.84 20.86 4.18
N PHE A 283 -24.67 20.07 5.24
CA PHE A 283 -24.89 20.48 6.63
C PHE A 283 -23.60 20.24 7.41
#